data_AF-A0A1J7D2K9-F1
#
_entry.id   AF-A0A1J7D2K9-F1
#
_cell.length_a   1.000
_cell.length_b   1.000
_cell.length_c   1.000
_cell.angle_alpha   90.00
_cell.angle_beta   90.00
_cell.angle_gamma   90.00
#
_symmetry.space_group_name_H-M   'P 1'
#
loop_
_entity.id
_entity.type
_entity.pdbx_description
1 polymer ?
#
loop_
_entity_poly.entity_id
_entity_poly.type
_entity_poly.pdbx_seq_one_letter_code
_entity_poly.pdbx_strand_id
1 'polypeptide(L)'
;MSKFYEAVIPSNADHPNGRKTLRAYIAAETKAEAKVKASRFIFEQDGEYGSFYKAPRFEEITQELYISKTEKQLDHVDESAIKQYCALLSLFSEQESYDEDEVRDAEAMISNPEG
;
A
#
# COMPACT_ATOMS: atom_id res chain seq x y z
N MET A 1 11.81 -5.06 18.54
CA MET A 1 11.95 -4.04 17.47
C MET A 1 11.93 -4.77 16.15
N SER A 2 11.00 -4.40 15.26
CA SER A 2 10.91 -4.96 13.93
C SER A 2 12.12 -4.57 13.09
N LYS A 3 12.64 -5.52 12.31
CA LYS A 3 13.66 -5.27 11.30
C LYS A 3 13.00 -5.20 9.93
N PHE A 4 13.63 -4.50 9.01
CA PHE A 4 13.14 -4.37 7.65
C PHE A 4 14.11 -5.06 6.70
N TYR A 5 13.57 -5.78 5.73
CA TYR A 5 14.37 -6.53 4.77
C TYR A 5 13.92 -6.24 3.36
N GLU A 6 14.87 -6.09 2.44
CA GLU A 6 14.64 -6.31 1.02
C GLU A 6 14.89 -7.79 0.71
N ALA A 7 13.90 -8.46 0.12
CA ALA A 7 13.99 -9.81 -0.38
C ALA A 7 14.09 -9.78 -1.91
N VAL A 8 15.25 -10.16 -2.45
CA VAL A 8 15.47 -10.30 -3.89
C VAL A 8 15.32 -11.77 -4.29
N ILE A 9 14.35 -12.07 -5.14
CA ILE A 9 13.88 -13.43 -5.44
C ILE A 9 13.99 -13.69 -6.95
N PRO A 10 15.14 -14.15 -7.44
CA PRO A 10 15.31 -14.45 -8.86
C PRO A 10 14.66 -15.78 -9.23
N SER A 11 14.05 -15.85 -10.40
CA SER A 11 13.60 -17.11 -10.99
C SER A 11 14.76 -17.85 -11.68
N ASN A 12 14.53 -19.13 -11.95
CA ASN A 12 15.31 -19.94 -12.87
C ASN A 12 15.06 -19.50 -14.33
N ALA A 13 15.93 -19.95 -15.24
CA ALA A 13 15.82 -19.66 -16.67
C ALA A 13 14.58 -20.34 -17.30
N ASP A 14 14.16 -21.47 -16.75
CA ASP A 14 13.03 -22.28 -17.26
C ASP A 14 11.66 -21.79 -16.79
N HIS A 15 11.60 -20.65 -16.11
CA HIS A 15 10.32 -20.07 -15.70
C HIS A 15 9.44 -19.84 -16.94
N PRO A 16 8.18 -20.32 -16.99
CA PRO A 16 7.36 -20.31 -18.21
C PRO A 16 7.16 -18.91 -18.82
N ASN A 17 7.13 -17.89 -17.96
CA ASN A 17 7.02 -16.48 -18.36
C ASN A 17 8.38 -15.78 -18.58
N GLY A 18 9.45 -16.54 -18.80
CA GLY A 18 10.82 -16.04 -18.89
C GLY A 18 11.43 -15.68 -17.53
N ARG A 19 12.71 -15.34 -17.53
CA ARG A 19 13.47 -15.04 -16.31
C ARG A 19 12.93 -13.77 -15.64
N LYS A 20 12.48 -13.91 -14.39
CA LYS A 20 11.96 -12.83 -13.56
C LYS A 20 12.84 -12.60 -12.33
N THR A 21 12.68 -11.44 -11.71
CA THR A 21 13.20 -11.16 -10.37
C THR A 21 12.15 -10.38 -9.61
N LEU A 22 11.60 -11.01 -8.57
CA LEU A 22 10.68 -10.34 -7.66
C LEU A 22 11.47 -9.63 -6.57
N ARG A 23 10.94 -8.49 -6.13
CA ARG A 23 11.44 -7.75 -4.98
C ARG A 23 10.30 -7.54 -4.00
N ALA A 24 10.52 -7.93 -2.74
CA ALA A 24 9.58 -7.71 -1.66
C ALA A 24 10.27 -6.95 -0.52
N TYR A 25 9.55 -6.02 0.08
CA TYR A 25 10.02 -5.25 1.23
C TYR A 25 9.23 -5.73 2.45
N ILE A 26 9.93 -6.24 3.47
CA ILE A 26 9.32 -7.05 4.52
C ILE A 26 9.73 -6.51 5.89
N ALA A 27 8.75 -6.09 6.69
CA ALA A 27 8.92 -5.89 8.12
C ALA A 27 8.74 -7.23 8.85
N ALA A 28 9.71 -7.63 9.68
CA ALA A 28 9.67 -8.86 10.47
C ALA A 28 10.54 -8.75 11.72
N GLU A 29 10.15 -9.42 12.81
CA GLU A 29 10.95 -9.45 14.03
C GLU A 29 12.14 -10.41 13.89
N THR A 30 11.97 -11.47 13.09
CA THR A 30 13.02 -12.49 12.87
C THR A 30 13.24 -12.78 11.39
N LYS A 31 14.43 -13.29 11.05
CA LYS A 31 14.74 -13.74 9.69
C LYS A 31 13.88 -14.94 9.26
N ALA A 32 13.44 -15.77 10.21
CA ALA A 32 12.53 -16.89 9.93
C ALA A 32 11.15 -16.39 9.49
N GLU A 33 10.61 -15.41 10.21
CA GLU A 33 9.35 -14.74 9.84
C GLU A 33 9.48 -14.03 8.49
N ALA A 34 10.61 -13.35 8.22
CA ALA A 34 10.86 -12.72 6.92
C ALA A 34 10.83 -13.73 5.76
N LYS A 35 11.37 -14.95 5.97
CA LYS A 35 11.29 -16.04 4.98
C LYS A 35 9.86 -16.49 4.72
N VAL A 36 9.06 -16.67 5.76
CA VAL A 36 7.64 -17.06 5.61
C VAL A 36 6.88 -16.00 4.82
N LYS A 37 7.08 -14.72 5.14
CA LYS A 37 6.47 -13.59 4.41
C LYS A 37 6.92 -13.54 2.94
N ALA A 38 8.20 -13.79 2.64
CA ALA A 38 8.70 -13.84 1.28
C ALA A 38 8.09 -15.00 0.47
N SER A 39 7.95 -16.19 1.06
CA SER A 39 7.30 -17.33 0.40
C SER A 39 5.83 -17.04 0.09
N ARG A 40 5.12 -16.40 1.03
CA ARG A 40 3.74 -15.96 0.81
C ARG A 40 3.64 -14.94 -0.33
N PHE A 41 4.57 -13.98 -0.39
CA PHE A 41 4.64 -13.02 -1.49
C PHE A 41 4.82 -13.69 -2.85
N ILE A 42 5.71 -14.68 -2.98
CA ILE A 42 5.86 -15.46 -4.23
C ILE A 42 4.54 -16.15 -4.59
N PHE A 43 3.87 -16.76 -3.61
CA PHE A 43 2.59 -17.44 -3.84
C PHE A 43 1.49 -16.47 -4.33
N GLU A 44 1.40 -15.28 -3.74
CA GLU A 44 0.42 -14.27 -4.13
C GLU A 44 0.70 -13.67 -5.52
N GLN A 45 1.97 -13.54 -5.91
CA GLN A 45 2.36 -12.93 -7.18
C GLN A 45 2.42 -13.92 -8.36
N ASP A 46 2.89 -15.14 -8.12
CA ASP A 46 3.22 -16.11 -9.17
C ASP A 46 3.13 -17.57 -8.65
N GLY A 47 2.13 -17.85 -7.80
CA GLY A 47 2.03 -19.11 -7.06
C GLY A 47 1.98 -20.37 -7.92
N GLU A 48 1.40 -20.30 -9.12
CA GLU A 48 1.41 -21.40 -10.10
C GLU A 48 2.84 -21.82 -10.48
N TYR A 49 3.76 -20.86 -10.54
CA TYR A 49 5.17 -21.06 -10.92
C TYR A 49 6.13 -20.86 -9.74
N GLY A 50 5.64 -20.93 -8.50
CA GLY A 50 6.44 -20.69 -7.29
C GLY A 50 7.70 -21.56 -7.19
N SER A 51 7.66 -22.78 -7.73
CA SER A 51 8.79 -23.74 -7.75
C SER A 51 9.97 -23.30 -8.62
N PHE A 52 9.76 -22.36 -9.55
CA PHE A 52 10.82 -21.83 -10.41
C PHE A 52 11.61 -20.70 -9.74
N TYR A 53 11.22 -20.25 -8.55
CA TYR A 53 11.94 -19.22 -7.81
C TYR A 53 13.04 -19.82 -6.93
N LYS A 54 14.21 -19.18 -6.95
CA LYS A 54 15.34 -19.53 -6.08
C LYS A 54 15.10 -19.02 -4.67
N ALA A 55 15.91 -19.50 -3.74
CA ALA A 55 15.93 -19.00 -2.37
C ALA A 55 16.08 -17.45 -2.35
N PRO A 56 15.20 -16.73 -1.64
CA PRO A 56 15.31 -15.28 -1.49
C PRO A 56 16.62 -14.87 -0.84
N ARG A 57 17.25 -13.82 -1.37
CA ARG A 57 18.35 -13.12 -0.70
C ARG A 57 17.78 -11.98 0.12
N PHE A 58 18.13 -11.94 1.40
CA PHE A 58 17.65 -10.92 2.34
C PHE A 58 18.77 -9.97 2.70
N GLU A 59 18.53 -8.68 2.52
CA GLU A 59 19.37 -7.59 3.00
C GLU A 59 18.56 -6.77 4.00
N GLU A 60 19.15 -6.47 5.16
CA GLU A 60 18.52 -5.59 6.15
C GLU A 60 18.56 -4.15 5.62
N ILE A 61 17.42 -3.48 5.63
CA ILE A 61 17.26 -2.12 5.13
C ILE A 61 16.79 -1.19 6.25
N THR A 62 16.96 0.11 6.03
CA THR A 62 16.44 1.15 6.92
C THR A 62 14.91 1.21 6.89
N GLN A 63 14.29 1.66 7.98
CA GLN A 63 12.85 1.88 8.05
C GLN A 63 12.36 2.87 6.99
N GLU A 64 13.12 3.92 6.72
CA GLU A 64 12.82 4.96 5.75
C GLU A 64 12.72 4.38 4.33
N LEU A 65 13.70 3.55 3.95
CA LEU A 65 13.68 2.84 2.67
C LEU A 65 12.48 1.89 2.58
N TYR A 66 12.18 1.13 3.64
CA TYR A 66 11.00 0.27 3.67
C TYR A 66 9.72 1.07 3.40
N ILE A 67 9.49 2.16 4.16
CA ILE A 67 8.33 3.03 3.99
C ILE A 67 8.27 3.55 2.55
N SER A 68 9.36 4.12 2.01
CA SER A 68 9.37 4.67 0.65
C SER A 68 9.03 3.65 -0.47
N LYS A 69 9.17 2.35 -0.18
CA LYS A 69 8.91 1.27 -1.14
C LYS A 69 7.59 0.55 -0.93
N THR A 70 7.02 0.64 0.27
CA THR A 70 5.74 0.01 0.62
C THR A 70 4.58 0.98 0.74
N GLU A 71 4.88 2.25 0.98
CA GLU A 71 3.89 3.31 0.94
C GLU A 71 3.42 3.39 -0.51
N LYS A 72 2.17 2.98 -0.75
CA LYS A 72 1.52 3.29 -2.02
C LYS A 72 1.63 4.81 -2.16
N GLN A 73 2.17 5.27 -3.28
CA GLN A 73 1.93 6.65 -3.68
C GLN A 73 0.42 6.88 -3.58
N LEU A 74 -0.02 7.61 -2.55
CA LEU A 74 -1.32 8.28 -2.52
C LEU A 74 -1.19 9.44 -3.52
N ASP A 75 -0.97 9.10 -4.80
CA ASP A 75 -0.64 10.07 -5.84
C ASP A 75 -1.83 10.96 -6.18
N HIS A 76 -3.02 10.71 -5.61
CA HIS A 76 -4.11 11.67 -5.57
C HIS A 76 -4.92 11.50 -4.30
N VAL A 77 -4.59 12.28 -3.28
CA VAL A 77 -5.61 12.73 -2.34
C VAL A 77 -6.52 13.67 -3.13
N ASP A 78 -7.78 13.28 -3.33
CA ASP A 78 -8.78 14.18 -3.90
C ASP A 78 -9.08 15.28 -2.88
N GLU A 79 -8.36 16.41 -3.01
CA GLU A 79 -8.54 17.58 -2.15
C GLU A 79 -9.99 18.08 -2.18
N SER A 80 -10.73 17.88 -3.27
CA SER A 80 -12.14 18.26 -3.37
C SER A 80 -12.98 17.38 -2.46
N ALA A 81 -12.76 16.06 -2.50
CA ALA A 81 -13.45 15.12 -1.61
C ALA A 81 -13.14 15.40 -0.13
N ILE A 82 -11.90 15.77 0.21
CA ILE A 82 -11.54 16.16 1.57
C ILE A 82 -12.26 17.45 1.98
N LYS A 83 -12.25 18.49 1.14
CA LYS A 83 -12.92 19.76 1.44
C LYS A 83 -14.42 19.56 1.64
N GLN A 84 -15.05 18.73 0.80
CA GLN A 84 -16.47 18.37 0.92
C GLN A 84 -16.76 17.65 2.24
N TYR A 85 -15.95 16.65 2.59
CA TYR A 85 -16.09 15.94 3.85
C TYR A 85 -15.90 16.85 5.07
N CYS A 86 -14.91 17.75 5.04
CA CYS A 86 -14.69 18.71 6.12
C CYS A 86 -15.84 19.72 6.27
N ALA A 87 -16.43 20.18 5.16
CA ALA A 87 -17.59 21.07 5.19
C ALA A 87 -18.84 20.37 5.74
N LEU A 88 -19.12 19.13 5.30
CA LEU A 88 -20.20 18.29 5.81
C LEU A 88 -20.08 18.05 7.32
N LEU A 89 -18.88 17.68 7.79
CA LEU A 89 -18.59 17.54 9.21
C LEU A 89 -18.82 18.83 10.00
N SER A 90 -18.45 19.98 9.43
CA SER A 90 -18.56 21.27 10.10
C SER A 90 -20.01 21.75 10.24
N LEU A 91 -20.85 21.47 9.23
CA LEU A 91 -22.25 21.89 9.19
C LEU A 91 -23.17 20.91 9.92
N PHE A 92 -22.95 19.60 9.74
CA PHE A 92 -23.93 18.56 10.09
C PHE A 92 -23.39 17.50 11.06
N SER A 93 -22.13 17.64 11.52
CA SER A 93 -21.41 16.63 12.33
C SER A 93 -21.26 15.28 11.61
N GLU A 94 -20.60 14.31 12.25
CA GLU A 94 -20.39 12.98 11.67
C GLU A 94 -21.71 12.20 11.58
N GLN A 95 -21.96 11.59 10.42
CA GLN A 95 -23.15 10.79 10.13
C GLN A 95 -22.79 9.57 9.27
N GLU A 96 -23.67 8.56 9.24
CA GLU A 96 -23.47 7.36 8.40
C GLU A 96 -23.59 7.68 6.90
N SER A 97 -24.47 8.62 6.55
CA SER A 97 -24.63 9.14 5.19
C SER A 97 -25.24 10.53 5.24
N TYR A 98 -24.75 11.43 4.38
CA TYR A 98 -25.36 12.75 4.17
C TYR A 98 -26.35 12.69 3.00
N ASP A 99 -27.43 13.47 3.09
CA ASP A 99 -28.39 13.58 2.00
C ASP A 99 -27.96 14.60 0.92
N GLU A 100 -28.72 14.67 -0.18
CA GLU A 100 -28.39 15.53 -1.33
C GLU A 100 -28.47 17.03 -1.00
N ASP A 101 -29.27 17.42 -0.02
CA ASP A 101 -29.38 18.82 0.39
C ASP A 101 -28.18 19.20 1.28
N GLU A 102 -27.76 18.33 2.20
CA GLU A 102 -26.56 18.51 3.02
C GLU A 102 -25.28 18.59 2.17
N VAL A 103 -25.16 17.74 1.15
CA VAL A 103 -24.04 17.79 0.19
C VAL A 103 -24.01 19.13 -0.56
N ARG A 104 -25.18 19.64 -0.96
CA ARG A 104 -25.30 20.92 -1.67
C ARG A 104 -24.93 22.10 -0.77
N ASP A 105 -25.34 22.07 0.49
CA ASP A 105 -25.00 23.10 1.47
C ASP A 105 -23.50 23.12 1.77
N ALA A 106 -22.87 21.95 1.87
CA ALA A 106 -21.42 21.83 2.00
C ALA A 106 -20.68 22.38 0.76
N GLU A 107 -21.15 22.09 -0.46
CA GLU A 107 -20.60 22.66 -1.70
C GLU A 107 -20.75 24.19 -1.76
N ALA A 108 -21.88 24.73 -1.28
CA ALA A 108 -22.10 26.17 -1.18
C ALA A 108 -21.13 26.83 -0.19
N MET A 109 -20.90 26.23 0.97
CA MET A 109 -19.92 26.70 1.97
C MET A 109 -18.49 26.69 1.40
N ILE A 110 -18.10 25.65 0.65
CA ILE A 110 -16.77 25.58 0.02
C ILE A 110 -16.62 26.64 -1.07
N SER A 111 -17.69 26.89 -1.84
CA SER A 111 -17.68 27.86 -2.94
C SER A 111 -17.74 29.31 -2.45
N ASN A 112 -18.29 29.53 -1.26
CA ASN A 112 -18.42 30.85 -0.63
C ASN A 112 -18.15 30.79 0.89
N PRO A 113 -16.87 30.73 1.31
CA PRO A 113 -16.50 30.58 2.72
C PRO A 113 -16.80 31.82 3.59
N GLU A 114 -17.25 32.94 2.99
CA GLU A 114 -17.63 34.18 3.67
C GLU A 114 -19.15 34.39 3.78
N GLY A 115 -19.96 33.35 3.56
CA GLY A 115 -21.42 33.40 3.71
C GLY A 115 -21.89 33.97 5.05
#